data_AF-I4Y9E9-F1
#
_entry.id   AF-I4Y9E9-F1
#
_cell.length_a   1.000
_cell.length_b   1.000
_cell.length_c   1.000
_cell.angle_alpha   90.00
_cell.angle_beta   90.00
_cell.angle_gamma   90.00
#
_symmetry.space_group_name_H-M   'P 1'
#
loop_
_entity.id
_entity.type
_entity.pdbx_description
1 polymer ?
#
loop_
_entity_poly.entity_id
_entity_poly.type
_entity_poly.pdbx_seq_one_letter_code
_entity_poly.pdbx_strand_id
1 'polypeptide(L)'
;MTGGISKVDQQWGKTDNQLPDHSHRQPGKEYETGQVNSHSTLDSNDQRSLNEKLKAASHLEKEEHKKEKEAGPPPTAPAVFHGNEPSRGAKVDENLGKEDEAVLKKKGLA
;
A
#
# COMPACT_ATOMS: atom_id res chain seq x y z
N MET A 1 -23.55 -12.06 -53.08
CA MET A 1 -23.25 -10.62 -52.90
C MET A 1 -22.18 -10.52 -51.82
N THR A 2 -20.96 -10.21 -52.21
CA THR A 2 -19.76 -10.19 -51.36
C THR A 2 -19.70 -8.87 -50.60
N GLY A 3 -20.03 -8.89 -49.31
CA GLY A 3 -19.81 -7.75 -48.40
C GLY A 3 -18.35 -7.76 -47.94
N GLY A 4 -17.49 -7.04 -48.65
CA GLY A 4 -16.08 -6.90 -48.31
C GLY A 4 -15.90 -6.14 -47.00
N ILE A 5 -15.17 -6.75 -46.06
CA ILE A 5 -14.69 -6.10 -44.84
C ILE A 5 -13.84 -4.90 -45.24
N SER A 6 -14.18 -3.73 -44.71
CA SER A 6 -13.54 -2.46 -45.03
C SER A 6 -12.03 -2.52 -44.72
N LYS A 7 -11.21 -1.86 -45.53
CA LYS A 7 -9.74 -1.88 -45.42
C LYS A 7 -9.23 -1.12 -44.18
N VAL A 8 -10.10 -0.38 -43.49
CA VAL A 8 -9.84 0.36 -42.25
C VAL A 8 -9.88 -0.54 -41.02
N ASP A 9 -10.78 -1.54 -40.98
CA ASP A 9 -10.90 -2.45 -39.83
C ASP A 9 -9.77 -3.48 -39.75
N GLN A 10 -8.98 -3.64 -40.81
CA GLN A 10 -7.83 -4.56 -40.83
C GLN A 10 -6.58 -3.99 -40.18
N GLN A 11 -6.54 -2.67 -39.92
CA GLN A 11 -5.33 -1.99 -39.43
C GLN A 11 -5.22 -2.00 -37.89
N TRP A 12 -6.32 -2.16 -37.17
CA TRP A 12 -6.34 -2.22 -35.69
C TRP A 12 -6.49 -3.64 -35.11
N GLY A 13 -6.57 -4.67 -35.95
CA GLY A 13 -6.67 -6.08 -35.54
C GLY A 13 -5.38 -6.90 -35.72
N LYS A 14 -4.26 -6.25 -36.07
CA LYS A 14 -2.97 -6.89 -36.38
C LYS A 14 -1.80 -6.25 -35.62
N THR A 15 -2.02 -5.88 -34.37
CA THR A 15 -0.93 -5.74 -33.43
C THR A 15 -0.88 -7.04 -32.66
N ASP A 16 0.21 -7.79 -32.84
CA ASP A 16 0.53 -8.97 -32.04
C ASP A 16 0.36 -8.63 -30.57
N ASN A 17 -0.77 -9.06 -29.98
CA ASN A 17 -1.04 -9.01 -28.55
C ASN A 17 -0.21 -10.09 -27.83
N GLN A 18 1.05 -10.23 -28.23
CA GLN A 18 1.99 -11.10 -27.53
C GLN A 18 2.33 -10.40 -26.22
N LEU A 19 1.81 -10.97 -25.13
CA LEU A 19 2.27 -10.67 -23.79
C LEU A 19 3.81 -10.74 -23.79
N PRO A 20 4.50 -9.78 -23.16
CA PRO A 20 5.97 -9.75 -23.16
C PRO A 20 6.51 -11.09 -22.69
N ASP A 21 7.46 -11.64 -23.46
CA ASP A 21 8.09 -12.91 -23.15
C ASP A 21 8.76 -12.85 -21.77
N HIS A 22 8.21 -13.62 -20.83
CA HIS A 22 8.73 -13.75 -19.48
C HIS A 22 9.75 -14.91 -19.36
N SER A 23 10.26 -15.46 -20.46
CA SER A 23 11.27 -16.52 -20.48
C SER A 23 12.56 -16.16 -19.73
N HIS A 24 12.85 -14.87 -19.57
CA HIS A 24 14.00 -14.38 -18.80
C HIS A 24 13.80 -14.52 -17.28
N ARG A 25 12.56 -14.78 -16.85
CA ARG A 25 12.20 -14.91 -15.45
C ARG A 25 12.58 -16.31 -14.97
N GLN A 26 13.68 -16.41 -14.22
CA GLN A 26 14.17 -17.68 -13.69
C GLN A 26 13.18 -18.21 -12.64
N PRO A 27 12.46 -19.32 -12.87
CA PRO A 27 11.49 -19.83 -11.90
C PRO A 27 12.23 -20.27 -10.63
N GLY A 28 11.81 -19.75 -9.48
CA GLY A 28 12.35 -20.10 -8.17
C GLY A 28 13.59 -19.29 -7.71
N LYS A 29 14.06 -18.31 -8.50
CA LYS A 29 15.05 -17.34 -8.02
C LYS A 29 14.32 -16.06 -7.60
N GLU A 30 14.34 -15.77 -6.30
CA GLU A 30 13.93 -14.47 -5.79
C GLU A 30 14.90 -13.42 -6.34
N TYR A 31 14.36 -12.36 -6.93
CA TYR A 31 15.16 -11.21 -7.32
C TYR A 31 15.66 -10.51 -6.06
N GLU A 32 16.85 -9.93 -6.12
CA GLU A 32 17.33 -9.06 -5.05
C GLU A 32 16.30 -7.93 -4.84
N THR A 33 15.65 -7.94 -3.67
CA THR A 33 14.73 -6.88 -3.29
C THR A 33 15.54 -5.63 -2.97
N GLY A 34 15.03 -4.46 -3.39
CA GLY A 34 15.62 -3.20 -2.98
C GLY A 34 15.70 -3.10 -1.45
N GLN A 35 16.77 -2.48 -0.94
CA GLN A 35 16.95 -2.30 0.50
C GLN A 35 15.80 -1.45 1.07
N VAL A 36 15.30 -1.86 2.25
CA VAL A 36 14.27 -1.12 2.98
C VAL A 36 14.76 0.29 3.32
N ASN A 37 13.91 1.28 3.08
CA ASN A 37 14.19 2.70 3.34
C ASN A 37 15.34 3.31 2.50
N SER A 38 15.66 2.76 1.32
CA SER A 38 16.63 3.38 0.39
C SER A 38 16.21 4.74 -0.17
N HIS A 39 14.95 5.13 -0.01
CA HIS A 39 14.45 6.42 -0.47
C HIS A 39 14.70 7.47 0.63
N SER A 40 15.82 8.19 0.56
CA SER A 40 16.10 9.33 1.45
C SER A 40 15.52 10.62 0.87
N THR A 41 14.77 11.37 1.68
CA THR A 41 14.25 12.69 1.27
C THR A 41 15.33 13.76 1.13
N LEU A 42 16.49 13.53 1.76
CA LEU A 42 17.65 14.40 1.75
C LEU A 42 18.78 13.85 0.86
N ASP A 43 18.45 12.98 -0.10
CA ASP A 43 19.43 12.46 -1.05
C ASP A 43 20.09 13.60 -1.84
N SER A 44 21.42 13.51 -1.96
CA SER A 44 22.22 14.48 -2.70
C SER A 44 22.00 14.38 -4.21
N ASN A 45 21.62 13.21 -4.71
CA ASN A 45 21.30 12.98 -6.12
C ASN A 45 19.85 13.35 -6.48
N ASP A 46 19.04 13.74 -5.49
CA ASP A 46 17.66 14.12 -5.71
C ASP A 46 17.57 15.48 -6.44
N GLN A 47 17.00 15.43 -7.65
CA GLN A 47 16.82 16.59 -8.54
C GLN A 47 15.62 17.49 -8.18
N ARG A 48 14.83 17.14 -7.15
CA ARG A 48 13.76 18.01 -6.67
C ARG A 48 14.30 19.36 -6.20
N SER A 49 13.50 20.40 -6.40
CA SER A 49 13.83 21.75 -5.92
C SER A 49 13.79 21.82 -4.39
N LEU A 50 14.50 22.78 -3.80
CA LEU A 50 14.55 22.96 -2.34
C LEU A 50 13.16 23.17 -1.72
N ASN A 51 12.27 23.87 -2.42
CA ASN A 51 10.89 24.08 -2.01
C ASN A 51 10.08 22.78 -1.98
N GLU A 52 10.31 21.86 -2.92
CA GLU A 52 9.62 20.55 -2.96
C GLU A 52 10.14 19.62 -1.87
N LYS A 53 11.46 19.63 -1.61
CA LYS A 53 12.06 18.87 -0.50
C LYS A 53 11.50 19.31 0.85
N LEU A 54 11.40 20.62 1.09
CA LEU A 54 10.79 21.17 2.31
C LEU A 54 9.32 20.78 2.46
N LYS A 55 8.53 20.87 1.39
CA LYS A 55 7.13 20.43 1.41
C LYS A 55 7.02 18.95 1.75
N ALA A 56 7.81 18.09 1.10
CA ALA A 56 7.82 16.66 1.37
C ALA A 56 8.17 16.33 2.83
N ALA A 57 9.21 16.96 3.39
CA ALA A 57 9.58 16.81 4.79
C ALA A 57 8.43 17.22 5.74
N SER A 58 7.79 18.37 5.46
CA SER A 58 6.67 18.85 6.28
C SER A 58 5.44 17.93 6.24
N HIS A 59 5.23 17.22 5.13
CA HIS A 59 4.16 16.25 5.02
C HIS A 59 4.47 14.99 5.82
N LEU A 60 5.71 14.50 5.79
CA LEU A 60 6.14 13.36 6.59
C LEU A 60 5.99 13.63 8.09
N GLU A 61 6.44 14.79 8.57
CA GLU A 61 6.30 15.18 9.99
C GLU A 61 4.83 15.21 10.43
N LYS A 62 3.93 15.75 9.58
CA LYS A 62 2.49 15.74 9.86
C LYS A 62 1.90 14.34 9.93
N GLU A 63 2.32 13.45 9.02
CA GLU A 63 1.83 12.07 8.99
C GLU A 63 2.38 11.26 10.17
N GLU A 64 3.63 11.47 10.59
CA GLU A 64 4.19 10.88 11.80
C GLU A 64 3.45 11.35 13.06
N HIS A 65 3.23 12.65 13.19
CA HIS A 65 2.51 13.21 14.32
C HIS A 65 1.03 12.80 14.34
N LYS A 66 0.39 12.58 13.18
CA LYS A 66 -0.94 11.98 13.12
C LYS A 66 -0.92 10.52 13.57
N LYS A 67 0.02 9.72 13.06
CA LYS A 67 0.19 8.32 13.49
C LYS A 67 0.46 8.17 14.99
N GLU A 68 1.16 9.12 15.58
CA GLU A 68 1.43 9.11 17.03
C GLU A 68 0.20 9.49 17.87
N LYS A 69 -0.67 10.36 17.35
CA LYS A 69 -1.87 10.82 18.05
C LYS A 69 -3.10 9.96 17.84
N GLU A 70 -3.19 9.25 16.72
CA GLU A 70 -4.29 8.37 16.41
C GLU A 70 -4.03 6.99 17.03
N ALA A 71 -4.85 6.59 18.00
CA ALA A 71 -4.96 5.19 18.34
C ALA A 71 -5.31 4.44 17.04
N GLY A 72 -4.39 3.60 16.58
CA GLY A 72 -4.53 2.91 15.31
C GLY A 72 -5.86 2.16 15.18
N PRO A 73 -6.27 1.80 13.95
CA PRO A 73 -7.47 1.01 13.74
C PRO A 73 -7.43 -0.28 14.57
N PRO A 74 -8.59 -0.83 14.98
CA PRO A 74 -8.61 -2.03 15.81
C PRO A 74 -7.91 -3.19 15.08
N PRO A 75 -7.23 -4.09 15.80
CA PRO A 75 -6.42 -5.16 15.22
C PRO A 75 -7.24 -6.10 14.31
N THR A 76 -8.55 -6.12 14.52
CA THR A 76 -9.56 -6.88 13.78
C THR A 76 -9.90 -6.26 12.42
N ALA A 77 -9.68 -4.95 12.24
CA ALA A 77 -10.12 -4.20 11.08
C ALA A 77 -9.55 -4.71 9.75
N PRO A 78 -8.25 -5.02 9.61
CA PRO A 78 -7.70 -5.50 8.34
C PRO A 78 -8.38 -6.79 7.85
N ALA A 79 -8.67 -7.72 8.76
CA ALA A 79 -9.35 -8.96 8.38
C ALA A 79 -10.79 -8.68 7.90
N VAL A 80 -11.53 -7.85 8.64
CA VAL A 80 -12.90 -7.47 8.30
C VAL A 80 -12.98 -6.72 6.97
N PHE A 81 -12.06 -5.76 6.73
CA PHE A 81 -11.99 -5.01 5.47
C PHE A 81 -11.76 -5.92 4.26
N HIS A 82 -10.98 -6.99 4.44
CA HIS A 82 -10.72 -7.97 3.39
C HIS A 82 -11.77 -9.09 3.32
N GLY A 83 -12.84 -9.02 4.12
CA GLY A 83 -13.90 -10.04 4.17
C GLY A 83 -13.48 -11.36 4.82
N ASN A 84 -12.36 -11.37 5.54
CA ASN A 84 -11.81 -12.54 6.20
C ASN A 84 -12.20 -12.59 7.69
N GLU A 85 -12.19 -13.78 8.26
CA GLU A 85 -12.35 -13.92 9.70
C GLU A 85 -11.07 -13.47 10.43
N PRO A 86 -11.17 -12.57 11.43
CA PRO A 86 -10.01 -12.14 12.22
C PRO A 86 -9.39 -13.29 13.01
N SER A 87 -8.07 -13.23 13.17
CA SER A 87 -7.30 -14.24 13.90
C SER A 87 -7.70 -14.30 15.38
N ARG A 88 -7.44 -15.44 16.03
CA ARG A 88 -7.68 -15.59 17.48
C ARG A 88 -6.95 -14.52 18.29
N GLY A 89 -5.71 -14.19 17.91
CA GLY A 89 -4.94 -13.13 18.57
C GLY A 89 -5.59 -11.75 18.42
N ALA A 90 -5.97 -11.36 17.20
CA ALA A 90 -6.62 -10.07 16.96
C ALA A 90 -7.92 -9.89 17.75
N LYS A 91 -8.72 -10.96 17.89
CA LYS A 91 -9.93 -10.95 18.73
C LYS A 91 -9.61 -10.78 20.22
N VAL A 92 -8.53 -11.39 20.71
CA VAL A 92 -8.11 -11.26 22.12
C VAL A 92 -7.61 -9.84 22.39
N ASP A 93 -6.76 -9.30 21.51
CA ASP A 93 -6.22 -7.95 21.64
C ASP A 93 -7.34 -6.89 21.65
N GLU A 94 -8.36 -7.05 20.80
CA GLU A 94 -9.53 -6.16 20.80
C GLU A 94 -10.34 -6.24 22.11
N ASN A 95 -10.51 -7.43 22.67
CA ASN A 95 -11.22 -7.59 23.95
C ASN A 95 -10.43 -6.99 25.11
N LEU A 96 -9.11 -7.21 25.15
CA LEU A 96 -8.25 -6.65 26.18
C LEU A 96 -8.27 -5.11 26.15
N GLY A 97 -8.18 -4.52 24.96
CA GLY A 97 -8.29 -3.07 24.80
C GLY A 97 -9.62 -2.50 25.29
N LYS A 98 -10.75 -3.17 25.01
CA LYS A 98 -12.08 -2.77 25.51
C LYS A 98 -12.19 -2.87 27.03
N GLU A 99 -11.61 -3.92 27.62
CA GLU A 99 -11.58 -4.11 29.06
C GLU A 99 -10.73 -3.03 29.75
N ASP A 100 -9.55 -2.73 29.21
CA ASP A 100 -8.66 -1.68 29.71
C ASP A 100 -9.32 -0.30 29.62
N GLU A 101 -9.98 0.04 28.52
CA GLU A 101 -10.75 1.29 28.40
C GLU A 101 -11.87 1.37 29.44
N ALA A 102 -12.60 0.27 29.67
CA ALA A 102 -13.66 0.23 30.67
C ALA A 102 -13.10 0.41 32.09
N VAL A 103 -11.91 -0.13 32.37
CA VAL A 103 -11.20 0.05 33.64
C VAL A 103 -10.71 1.49 33.80
N LEU A 104 -10.16 2.11 32.75
CA LEU A 104 -9.72 3.51 32.78
C LEU A 104 -10.90 4.47 33.00
N LYS A 105 -12.04 4.24 32.34
CA LYS A 105 -13.29 4.99 32.55
C LYS A 105 -13.79 4.84 33.99
N LYS A 106 -13.77 3.63 34.56
CA LYS A 106 -14.13 3.39 35.96
C LYS A 106 -13.19 4.09 36.94
N LYS A 107 -11.91 4.23 36.59
CA LYS A 107 -10.90 4.92 37.40
C LYS A 107 -10.87 6.44 37.19
N GLY A 108 -11.71 6.99 36.31
CA GLY A 108 -11.75 8.43 36.00
C GLY A 108 -10.48 8.96 35.31
N LEU A 109 -9.73 8.08 34.66
CA LEU A 109 -8.46 8.37 33.98
C LEU A 109 -8.62 8.50 32.45
N ALA A 110 -9.86 8.33 31.95
CA ALA A 110 -10.24 8.40 30.54
C ALA A 110 -11.00 9.68 30.22
#